data_AF-A0A239C335-F1
#
_entry.id   AF-A0A239C335-F1
#
_cell.length_a   1.000
_cell.length_b   1.000
_cell.length_c   1.000
_cell.angle_alpha   90.00
_cell.angle_beta   90.00
_cell.angle_gamma   90.00
#
_symmetry.space_group_name_H-M   'P 1'
#
loop_
_entity.id
_entity.type
_entity.pdbx_description
1 polymer ?
#
loop_
_entity_poly.entity_id
_entity_poly.type
_entity_poly.pdbx_seq_one_letter_code
_entity_poly.pdbx_strand_id
1 'polypeptide(L)'
;MHTTTSTYTPPFNSESSGGALKTIGLLLVSLGLLALLVTVFSIDALPTAVTGLGGTAAVTIGALLWIWVTRNQKSVAGQNDGVWQNGMTSRGTIAWVLGVVLTGFYVLLYWYPAALQGLIEAMDPLSLWLRDRPADQWFLYGTFYTLAILIMGVHALLKYRNSQYHIIRTLSLMFFQLCFAFLIPALLLFLNEPEFYFNYFWPLKYDYLFPSTIDYLIDNGAALGVFMVFWGTLFTFIATPILTYFYGKRWYCSWVCGCGGLAETAGDPYRHLSDNSRKAWRWEVAIVYSVLGFIILTTLLLWLNSWSGGSILGGLSWGFSATYAFFIGAIFSGVVGVGFYPLMGNRVWCRYGCPMAAYLGILQKHFSRFRITTNGGQCISCGNCSTYCEVGIDVRHYAQQGKPIIRASCVGCGICAHVCPRGVLKLENGPKEKRYAATPLIKRDELHILS
;
A
#
# COMPACT_ATOMS: atom_id res chain seq x y z
N MET A 1 9.64 -15.11 -55.21
CA MET A 1 9.80 -14.71 -53.79
C MET A 1 8.91 -13.50 -53.54
N HIS A 2 7.72 -13.71 -52.97
CA HIS A 2 6.82 -12.62 -52.62
C HIS A 2 7.13 -12.17 -51.19
N THR A 3 7.78 -11.01 -51.06
CA THR A 3 7.91 -10.26 -49.81
C THR A 3 6.57 -9.58 -49.51
N THR A 4 5.78 -10.18 -48.63
CA THR A 4 4.61 -9.53 -48.02
C THR A 4 5.08 -8.55 -46.96
N THR A 5 5.11 -7.27 -47.32
CA THR A 5 5.16 -6.15 -46.37
C THR A 5 3.87 -6.15 -45.56
N SER A 6 3.93 -6.66 -44.33
CA SER A 6 2.88 -6.47 -43.33
C SER A 6 2.91 -4.99 -42.92
N THR A 7 1.98 -4.22 -43.48
CA THR A 7 1.62 -2.91 -42.94
C THR A 7 0.97 -3.14 -41.58
N TYR A 8 1.63 -2.68 -40.52
CA TYR A 8 1.04 -2.60 -39.19
C TYR A 8 -0.06 -1.54 -39.24
N THR A 9 -1.30 -1.97 -39.50
CA THR A 9 -2.48 -1.14 -39.30
C THR A 9 -2.66 -0.99 -37.79
N PRO A 10 -2.66 0.24 -37.23
CA PRO A 10 -3.05 0.41 -35.84
C PRO A 10 -4.47 -0.15 -35.67
N PRO A 11 -4.76 -0.86 -34.56
CA PRO A 11 -6.09 -1.39 -34.35
C PRO A 11 -7.08 -0.22 -34.39
N PHE A 12 -8.03 -0.33 -35.32
CA PHE A 12 -9.15 0.58 -35.51
C PHE A 12 -9.68 1.09 -34.16
N ASN A 13 -9.80 2.42 -34.05
CA ASN A 13 -10.60 3.07 -33.01
C ASN A 13 -12.02 2.48 -33.04
N SER A 14 -12.31 1.56 -32.13
CA SER A 14 -13.70 1.24 -31.75
C SER A 14 -14.23 2.38 -30.87
N GLU A 15 -14.32 3.58 -31.42
CA GLU A 15 -15.11 4.67 -30.84
C GLU A 15 -16.56 4.48 -31.27
N SER A 16 -17.39 3.87 -30.42
CA SER A 16 -18.83 4.23 -30.39
C SER A 16 -19.61 3.68 -29.21
N SER A 17 -19.25 2.54 -28.61
CA SER A 17 -19.98 2.04 -27.43
C SER A 17 -19.38 2.62 -26.14
N GLY A 18 -19.92 3.75 -25.65
CA GLY A 18 -19.62 4.28 -24.31
C GLY A 18 -18.78 5.55 -24.24
N GLY A 19 -18.53 6.23 -25.36
CA GLY A 19 -17.86 7.54 -25.35
C GLY A 19 -18.60 8.56 -24.46
N ALA A 20 -19.92 8.64 -24.57
CA ALA A 20 -20.75 9.53 -23.75
C ALA A 20 -20.60 9.25 -22.24
N LEU A 21 -20.62 7.98 -21.82
CA LEU A 21 -20.47 7.60 -20.40
C LEU A 21 -19.06 7.90 -19.87
N LYS A 22 -18.01 7.75 -20.70
CA LYS A 22 -16.64 8.16 -20.32
C LYS A 22 -16.57 9.67 -20.08
N THR A 23 -17.16 10.45 -20.98
CA THR A 23 -17.22 11.92 -20.85
C THR A 23 -18.00 12.35 -19.61
N ILE A 24 -19.16 11.74 -19.34
CA ILE A 24 -19.94 12.00 -18.12
C ILE A 24 -19.11 11.70 -16.87
N GLY A 25 -18.42 10.56 -16.83
CA GLY A 25 -17.54 10.21 -15.71
C GLY A 25 -16.43 11.25 -15.48
N LEU A 26 -15.77 11.70 -16.55
CA LEU A 26 -14.73 12.74 -16.47
C LEU A 26 -15.29 14.10 -16.07
N LEU A 27 -16.47 14.47 -16.55
CA LEU A 27 -17.15 15.72 -16.15
C LEU A 27 -17.50 15.70 -14.66
N LEU A 28 -18.03 14.59 -14.15
CA LEU A 28 -18.32 14.43 -12.72
C LEU A 28 -17.05 14.53 -11.85
N VAL A 29 -15.95 13.90 -12.27
CA VAL A 29 -14.65 14.04 -11.58
C VAL A 29 -14.18 15.49 -11.62
N SER A 30 -14.26 16.14 -12.77
CA SER A 30 -13.78 17.52 -12.95
C SER A 30 -14.59 18.52 -12.12
N LEU A 31 -15.92 18.40 -12.13
CA LEU A 31 -16.83 19.23 -11.32
C LEU A 31 -16.64 18.94 -9.83
N GLY A 32 -16.45 17.68 -9.44
CA GLY A 32 -16.17 17.30 -8.06
C GLY A 32 -14.84 17.86 -7.54
N LEU A 33 -13.78 17.78 -8.35
CA LEU A 33 -12.48 18.39 -8.01
C LEU A 33 -12.57 19.92 -7.92
N LEU A 34 -13.35 20.56 -8.79
CA LEU A 34 -13.62 21.99 -8.71
C LEU A 34 -14.35 22.35 -7.41
N ALA A 35 -15.37 21.58 -7.02
CA ALA A 35 -16.10 21.78 -5.78
C ALA A 35 -15.19 21.60 -4.54
N LEU A 36 -14.30 20.60 -4.55
CA LEU A 36 -13.30 20.42 -3.50
C LEU A 36 -12.31 21.59 -3.44
N LEU A 37 -11.90 22.12 -4.59
CA LEU A 37 -11.03 23.30 -4.65
C LEU A 37 -11.72 24.55 -4.08
N VAL A 38 -12.99 24.77 -4.42
CA VAL A 38 -13.82 25.84 -3.82
C VAL A 38 -13.93 25.66 -2.29
N THR A 39 -14.06 24.42 -1.83
CA THR A 39 -14.13 24.07 -0.40
C THR A 39 -12.82 24.41 0.33
N VAL A 40 -11.65 24.18 -0.29
CA VAL A 40 -10.34 24.54 0.29
C VAL A 40 -10.24 26.03 0.57
N PHE A 41 -10.79 26.87 -0.32
CA PHE A 41 -10.74 28.32 -0.17
C PHE A 41 -11.91 28.90 0.64
N SER A 42 -12.78 28.05 1.19
CA SER A 42 -13.97 28.43 1.98
C SER A 42 -14.74 29.59 1.34
N ILE A 43 -14.99 29.52 0.03
CA ILE A 43 -15.71 30.59 -0.68
C ILE A 43 -17.16 30.56 -0.20
N ASP A 44 -17.61 31.64 0.45
CA ASP A 44 -18.92 31.80 1.14
C ASP A 44 -20.17 31.71 0.23
N ALA A 45 -20.03 31.22 -1.00
CA ALA A 45 -21.13 31.11 -1.96
C ALA A 45 -22.06 29.92 -1.67
N LEU A 46 -21.57 28.86 -1.02
CA LEU A 46 -22.32 27.63 -0.72
C LEU A 46 -21.86 27.03 0.62
N PRO A 47 -22.71 26.26 1.34
CA PRO A 47 -22.29 25.55 2.54
C PRO A 47 -21.09 24.64 2.26
N THR A 48 -20.04 24.75 3.10
CA THR A 48 -18.79 23.98 2.99
C THR A 48 -19.05 22.47 2.99
N ALA A 49 -19.98 22.00 3.82
CA ALA A 49 -20.42 20.60 3.84
C ALA A 49 -21.01 20.13 2.50
N VAL A 50 -21.81 20.96 1.82
CA VAL A 50 -22.45 20.59 0.54
C VAL A 50 -21.41 20.54 -0.57
N THR A 51 -20.52 21.52 -0.62
CA THR A 51 -19.45 21.58 -1.64
C THR A 51 -18.40 20.48 -1.43
N GLY A 52 -18.00 20.22 -0.19
CA GLY A 52 -17.00 19.19 0.10
C GLY A 52 -17.51 17.76 0.03
N LEU A 53 -18.62 17.42 0.70
CA LEU A 53 -19.20 16.05 0.60
C LEU A 53 -19.80 15.79 -0.78
N GLY A 54 -20.48 16.78 -1.36
CA GLY A 54 -20.99 16.70 -2.72
C GLY A 54 -19.87 16.56 -3.75
N GLY A 55 -18.78 17.31 -3.60
CA GLY A 55 -17.58 17.18 -4.42
C GLY A 55 -16.93 15.80 -4.29
N THR A 56 -16.77 15.30 -3.06
CA THR A 56 -16.22 13.96 -2.78
C THR A 56 -17.10 12.86 -3.40
N ALA A 57 -18.42 12.98 -3.29
CA ALA A 57 -19.37 12.05 -3.90
C ALA A 57 -19.32 12.09 -5.44
N ALA A 58 -19.26 13.29 -6.03
CA ALA A 58 -19.14 13.48 -7.48
C ALA A 58 -17.84 12.87 -8.04
N VAL A 59 -16.69 13.08 -7.36
CA VAL A 59 -15.42 12.43 -7.71
C VAL A 59 -15.56 10.91 -7.61
N THR A 60 -16.14 10.40 -6.53
CA THR A 60 -16.29 8.96 -6.30
C THR A 60 -17.15 8.29 -7.39
N ILE A 61 -18.34 8.84 -7.66
CA ILE A 61 -19.27 8.32 -8.68
C ILE A 61 -18.65 8.44 -10.08
N GLY A 62 -18.08 9.61 -10.40
CA GLY A 62 -17.45 9.86 -11.70
C GLY A 62 -16.27 8.93 -11.96
N ALA A 63 -15.42 8.70 -10.95
CA ALA A 63 -14.27 7.80 -11.05
C ALA A 63 -14.72 6.34 -11.24
N LEU A 64 -15.70 5.87 -10.45
CA LEU A 64 -16.23 4.51 -10.59
C LEU A 64 -16.86 4.28 -11.97
N LEU A 65 -17.64 5.26 -12.46
CA LEU A 65 -18.23 5.20 -13.80
C LEU A 65 -17.14 5.12 -14.88
N TRP A 66 -16.14 6.00 -14.81
CA TRP A 66 -15.04 6.01 -15.76
C TRP A 66 -14.22 4.70 -15.73
N ILE A 67 -13.91 4.21 -14.53
CA ILE A 67 -13.20 2.94 -14.33
C ILE A 67 -14.00 1.79 -14.93
N TRP A 68 -15.30 1.70 -14.65
CA TRP A 68 -16.16 0.63 -15.14
C TRP A 68 -16.20 0.60 -16.67
N VAL A 69 -16.47 1.75 -17.32
CA VAL A 69 -16.55 1.82 -18.79
C VAL A 69 -15.19 1.53 -19.44
N THR A 70 -14.10 2.12 -18.94
CA THR A 70 -12.78 1.96 -19.57
C THR A 70 -12.19 0.57 -19.39
N ARG A 71 -12.44 -0.09 -18.25
CA ARG A 71 -11.87 -1.40 -17.95
C ARG A 71 -12.66 -2.54 -18.54
N ASN A 72 -13.99 -2.45 -18.56
CA ASN A 72 -14.80 -3.54 -19.08
C ASN A 72 -14.56 -3.79 -20.58
N GLN A 73 -14.18 -2.74 -21.32
CA GLN A 73 -13.85 -2.79 -22.75
C GLN A 73 -12.44 -3.34 -23.05
N LYS A 74 -11.51 -3.29 -22.10
CA LYS A 74 -10.15 -3.77 -22.31
C LYS A 74 -10.07 -5.30 -22.20
N SER A 75 -9.37 -5.92 -23.15
CA SER A 75 -9.02 -7.34 -23.05
C SER A 75 -8.13 -7.58 -21.83
N VAL A 76 -8.18 -8.80 -21.30
CA VAL A 76 -7.37 -9.20 -20.13
C VAL A 76 -5.87 -9.16 -20.46
N ALA A 77 -5.49 -9.57 -21.67
CA ALA A 77 -4.10 -9.52 -22.13
C ALA A 77 -3.57 -8.09 -22.27
N GLY A 78 -4.41 -7.15 -22.71
CA GLY A 78 -4.03 -5.75 -22.95
C GLY A 78 -4.18 -4.81 -21.76
N GLN A 79 -4.38 -5.34 -20.55
CA GLN A 79 -4.54 -4.51 -19.33
C GLN A 79 -3.28 -3.69 -19.01
N ASN A 80 -2.12 -4.14 -19.48
CA ASN A 80 -0.80 -3.58 -19.21
C ASN A 80 -0.12 -2.97 -20.45
N ASP A 81 -0.88 -2.80 -21.54
CA ASP A 81 -0.37 -2.21 -22.78
C ASP A 81 -0.28 -0.69 -22.66
N GLY A 82 0.75 -0.09 -23.27
CA GLY A 82 0.87 1.37 -23.35
C GLY A 82 1.40 2.06 -22.09
N VAL A 83 1.78 1.31 -21.04
CA VAL A 83 2.09 1.88 -19.71
C VAL A 83 3.33 2.78 -19.75
N TRP A 84 4.34 2.45 -20.53
CA TRP A 84 5.55 3.27 -20.70
C TRP A 84 5.33 4.47 -21.64
N GLN A 85 4.31 4.44 -22.47
CA GLN A 85 3.98 5.50 -23.43
C GLN A 85 3.04 6.55 -22.83
N ASN A 86 2.29 6.21 -21.78
CA ASN A 86 1.33 7.12 -21.16
C ASN A 86 2.02 8.10 -20.20
N GLY A 87 1.94 9.41 -20.49
CA GLY A 87 2.59 10.47 -19.73
C GLY A 87 2.21 10.56 -18.24
N MET A 88 1.07 10.01 -17.83
CA MET A 88 0.67 9.90 -16.43
C MET A 88 1.44 8.80 -15.68
N THR A 89 1.83 7.73 -16.37
CA THR A 89 2.51 6.57 -15.78
C THR A 89 3.99 6.51 -16.09
N SER A 90 4.49 7.26 -17.08
CA SER A 90 5.86 7.13 -17.63
C SER A 90 6.89 8.17 -17.14
N ARG A 91 6.85 8.61 -15.88
CA ARG A 91 7.69 9.73 -15.37
C ARG A 91 7.61 11.01 -16.22
N GLY A 92 6.52 11.17 -16.99
CA GLY A 92 6.23 12.35 -17.79
C GLY A 92 5.85 13.56 -16.94
N THR A 93 5.58 14.69 -17.57
CA THR A 93 5.21 15.95 -16.89
C THR A 93 4.00 15.77 -15.97
N ILE A 94 2.97 15.05 -16.42
CA ILE A 94 1.77 14.76 -15.63
C ILE A 94 2.12 13.95 -14.37
N ALA A 95 3.01 12.95 -14.47
CA ALA A 95 3.47 12.17 -13.32
C ALA A 95 4.20 13.04 -12.29
N TRP A 96 5.02 13.99 -12.73
CA TRP A 96 5.69 14.96 -11.85
C TRP A 96 4.71 15.90 -11.17
N VAL A 97 3.75 16.46 -11.90
CA VAL A 97 2.70 17.31 -11.33
C VAL A 97 1.91 16.53 -10.28
N LEU A 98 1.50 15.31 -10.58
CA LEU A 98 0.81 14.45 -9.63
C LEU A 98 1.67 14.16 -8.39
N GLY A 99 2.96 13.86 -8.58
CA GLY A 99 3.89 13.66 -7.47
C GLY A 99 4.00 14.89 -6.57
N VAL A 100 4.11 16.08 -7.15
CA VAL A 100 4.15 17.36 -6.40
C VAL A 100 2.83 17.61 -5.68
N VAL A 101 1.68 17.39 -6.31
CA VAL A 101 0.36 17.57 -5.69
C VAL A 101 0.16 16.61 -4.52
N LEU A 102 0.48 15.32 -4.69
CA LEU A 102 0.39 14.34 -3.61
C LEU A 102 1.34 14.69 -2.47
N THR A 103 2.60 15.01 -2.78
CA THR A 103 3.60 15.41 -1.78
C THR A 103 3.15 16.66 -1.04
N GLY A 104 2.67 17.67 -1.76
CA GLY A 104 2.14 18.92 -1.21
C GLY A 104 0.94 18.71 -0.31
N PHE A 105 0.01 17.83 -0.68
CA PHE A 105 -1.13 17.46 0.18
C PHE A 105 -0.66 16.90 1.52
N TYR A 106 0.30 15.98 1.54
CA TYR A 106 0.86 15.47 2.81
C TYR A 106 1.63 16.54 3.59
N VAL A 107 2.33 17.46 2.90
CA VAL A 107 3.00 18.59 3.57
C VAL A 107 1.98 19.50 4.26
N LEU A 108 0.87 19.82 3.58
CA LEU A 108 -0.20 20.60 4.19
C LEU A 108 -0.85 19.85 5.35
N LEU A 109 -1.13 18.55 5.18
CA LEU A 109 -1.77 17.71 6.18
C LEU A 109 -0.97 17.65 7.50
N TYR A 110 0.35 17.48 7.43
CA TYR A 110 1.19 17.29 8.62
C TYR A 110 1.66 18.60 9.27
N TRP A 111 1.96 19.64 8.48
CA TRP A 111 2.59 20.87 8.99
C TRP A 111 1.72 22.11 8.90
N TYR A 112 0.75 22.15 7.98
CA TYR A 112 -0.11 23.31 7.76
C TYR A 112 -1.59 22.94 7.67
N PRO A 113 -2.16 22.22 8.65
CA PRO A 113 -3.52 21.71 8.55
C PRO A 113 -4.58 22.81 8.47
N ALA A 114 -4.27 24.01 8.98
CA ALA A 114 -5.12 25.20 8.83
C ALA A 114 -5.39 25.56 7.36
N ALA A 115 -4.47 25.24 6.43
CA ALA A 115 -4.69 25.42 5.00
C ALA A 115 -5.73 24.46 4.41
N LEU A 116 -6.07 23.38 5.13
CA LEU A 116 -7.08 22.40 4.75
C LEU A 116 -8.37 22.54 5.59
N GLN A 117 -8.50 23.61 6.39
CA GLN A 117 -9.60 23.79 7.33
C GLN A 117 -10.98 23.66 6.66
N GLY A 118 -11.19 24.30 5.50
CA GLY A 118 -12.45 24.19 4.77
C GLY A 118 -12.80 22.75 4.35
N LEU A 119 -11.80 21.94 3.98
CA LEU A 119 -12.00 20.51 3.70
C LEU A 119 -12.27 19.70 4.97
N ILE A 120 -11.63 20.04 6.09
CA ILE A 120 -11.86 19.38 7.38
C ILE A 120 -13.30 19.64 7.83
N GLU A 121 -13.72 20.89 7.89
CA GLU A 121 -15.09 21.29 8.28
C GLU A 121 -16.15 20.68 7.35
N ALA A 122 -15.85 20.56 6.05
CA ALA A 122 -16.77 19.91 5.13
C ALA A 122 -17.04 18.44 5.48
N MET A 123 -16.12 17.76 6.18
CA MET A 123 -16.30 16.38 6.64
C MET A 123 -17.02 16.29 7.99
N ASP A 124 -17.34 17.40 8.67
CA ASP A 124 -18.01 17.41 9.98
C ASP A 124 -19.28 16.58 10.03
N PRO A 125 -20.24 16.69 9.07
CA PRO A 125 -21.47 15.90 9.14
C PRO A 125 -21.21 14.39 9.12
N LEU A 126 -20.22 13.97 8.32
CA LEU A 126 -19.82 12.56 8.24
C LEU A 126 -19.10 12.12 9.51
N SER A 127 -18.26 12.99 10.08
CA SER A 127 -17.51 12.72 11.30
C SER A 127 -18.41 12.63 12.52
N LEU A 128 -19.32 13.57 12.71
CA LEU A 128 -20.33 13.55 13.77
C LEU A 128 -21.19 12.29 13.68
N TRP A 129 -21.59 11.88 12.46
CA TRP A 129 -22.36 10.66 12.26
C TRP A 129 -21.59 9.37 12.60
N LEU A 130 -20.28 9.29 12.33
CA LEU A 130 -19.48 8.08 12.54
C LEU A 130 -18.82 7.99 13.92
N ARG A 131 -18.41 9.12 14.51
CA ARG A 131 -17.55 9.15 15.70
C ARG A 131 -18.01 10.10 16.81
N ASP A 132 -19.12 10.80 16.63
CA ASP A 132 -19.65 11.80 17.57
C ASP A 132 -18.62 12.89 17.97
N ARG A 133 -17.76 13.27 17.02
CA ARG A 133 -16.72 14.30 17.21
C ARG A 133 -16.58 15.14 15.93
N PRO A 134 -16.28 16.45 16.05
CA PRO A 134 -16.01 17.31 14.89
C PRO A 134 -14.82 16.76 14.11
N ALA A 135 -14.80 16.89 12.79
CA ALA A 135 -13.76 16.38 11.92
C ALA A 135 -12.39 16.98 12.24
N ASP A 136 -11.34 16.20 11.99
CA ASP A 136 -9.95 16.62 12.12
C ASP A 136 -9.18 16.19 10.88
N GLN A 137 -7.94 16.65 10.76
CA GLN A 137 -7.06 16.33 9.62
C GLN A 137 -6.91 14.81 9.41
N TRP A 138 -6.89 14.01 10.48
CA TRP A 138 -6.72 12.56 10.38
C TRP A 138 -7.99 11.87 9.89
N PHE A 139 -9.17 12.36 10.29
CA PHE A 139 -10.44 11.89 9.74
C PHE A 139 -10.58 12.23 8.24
N LEU A 140 -10.22 13.45 7.83
CA LEU A 140 -10.18 13.84 6.41
C LEU A 140 -9.26 12.91 5.62
N TYR A 141 -8.03 12.74 6.10
CA TYR A 141 -7.05 11.84 5.50
C TYR A 141 -7.56 10.40 5.43
N GLY A 142 -8.08 9.86 6.53
CA GLY A 142 -8.61 8.49 6.61
C GLY A 142 -9.76 8.26 5.64
N THR A 143 -10.62 9.26 5.44
CA THR A 143 -11.73 9.23 4.48
C THR A 143 -11.20 9.15 3.06
N PHE A 144 -10.33 10.09 2.66
CA PHE A 144 -9.75 10.11 1.31
C PHE A 144 -8.88 8.87 1.02
N TYR A 145 -8.13 8.41 2.00
CA TYR A 145 -7.32 7.21 1.91
C TYR A 145 -8.18 5.96 1.69
N THR A 146 -9.27 5.83 2.44
CA THR A 146 -10.23 4.72 2.32
C THR A 146 -10.94 4.78 0.97
N LEU A 147 -11.42 5.95 0.54
CA LEU A 147 -12.02 6.13 -0.78
C LEU A 147 -11.05 5.78 -1.90
N ALA A 148 -9.79 6.21 -1.82
CA ALA A 148 -8.77 5.86 -2.81
C ALA A 148 -8.58 4.35 -2.93
N ILE A 149 -8.50 3.62 -1.80
CA ILE A 149 -8.41 2.16 -1.79
C ILE A 149 -9.66 1.49 -2.34
N LEU A 150 -10.86 1.99 -2.02
CA LEU A 150 -12.10 1.38 -2.48
C LEU A 150 -12.32 1.60 -3.99
N ILE A 151 -12.15 2.84 -4.47
CA ILE A 151 -12.31 3.20 -5.89
C ILE A 151 -11.25 2.49 -6.74
N MET A 152 -9.98 2.58 -6.34
CA MET A 152 -8.90 1.90 -7.07
C MET A 152 -8.90 0.39 -6.81
N GLY A 153 -9.56 -0.08 -5.75
CA GLY A 153 -9.88 -1.48 -5.51
C GLY A 153 -10.82 -2.03 -6.56
N VAL A 154 -11.89 -1.31 -6.91
CA VAL A 154 -12.77 -1.66 -8.04
C VAL A 154 -11.98 -1.71 -9.36
N HIS A 155 -11.08 -0.75 -9.59
CA HIS A 155 -10.18 -0.77 -10.74
C HIS A 155 -9.31 -2.03 -10.77
N ALA A 156 -8.69 -2.40 -9.65
CA ALA A 156 -7.88 -3.60 -9.53
C ALA A 156 -8.71 -4.89 -9.71
N LEU A 157 -9.93 -4.96 -9.18
CA LEU A 157 -10.85 -6.10 -9.35
C LEU A 157 -11.21 -6.31 -10.82
N LEU A 158 -11.51 -5.24 -11.55
CA LEU A 158 -11.80 -5.33 -13.00
C LEU A 158 -10.55 -5.70 -13.81
N LYS A 159 -9.37 -5.17 -13.43
CA LYS A 159 -8.09 -5.47 -14.09
C LYS A 159 -7.69 -6.95 -13.92
N TYR A 160 -7.85 -7.49 -12.72
CA TYR A 160 -7.43 -8.85 -12.35
C TYR A 160 -8.59 -9.86 -12.27
N ARG A 161 -9.70 -9.59 -12.98
CA ARG A 161 -10.93 -10.41 -12.97
C ARG A 161 -10.73 -11.89 -13.37
N ASN A 162 -9.61 -12.22 -13.99
CA ASN A 162 -9.25 -13.58 -14.39
C ASN A 162 -8.42 -14.35 -13.34
N SER A 163 -8.10 -13.74 -12.19
CA SER A 163 -7.29 -14.36 -11.15
C SER A 163 -8.00 -14.31 -9.80
N GLN A 164 -8.53 -15.45 -9.36
CA GLN A 164 -9.18 -15.58 -8.05
C GLN A 164 -8.26 -15.12 -6.91
N TYR A 165 -6.97 -15.45 -6.99
CA TYR A 165 -5.98 -15.01 -6.00
C TYR A 165 -5.96 -13.49 -5.84
N HIS A 166 -5.88 -12.74 -6.94
CA HIS A 166 -5.82 -11.28 -6.89
C HIS A 166 -7.17 -10.65 -6.54
N ILE A 167 -8.29 -11.28 -6.91
CA ILE A 167 -9.64 -10.84 -6.49
C ILE A 167 -9.78 -10.92 -4.97
N ILE A 168 -9.55 -12.09 -4.39
CA ILE A 168 -9.71 -12.31 -2.93
C ILE A 168 -8.76 -11.39 -2.17
N ARG A 169 -7.52 -11.26 -2.63
CA ARG A 169 -6.53 -10.37 -2.02
C ARG A 169 -6.96 -8.91 -2.06
N THR A 170 -7.54 -8.43 -3.16
CA THR A 170 -8.02 -7.05 -3.28
C THR A 170 -9.23 -6.81 -2.39
N LEU A 171 -10.17 -7.77 -2.33
CA LEU A 171 -11.30 -7.72 -1.40
C LEU A 171 -10.84 -7.70 0.05
N SER A 172 -9.84 -8.50 0.41
CA SER A 172 -9.22 -8.49 1.74
C SER A 172 -8.68 -7.11 2.08
N LEU A 173 -7.91 -6.48 1.18
CA LEU A 173 -7.35 -5.15 1.40
C LEU A 173 -8.45 -4.08 1.58
N MET A 174 -9.50 -4.11 0.75
CA MET A 174 -10.65 -3.21 0.87
C MET A 174 -11.38 -3.40 2.20
N PHE A 175 -11.58 -4.65 2.62
CA PHE A 175 -12.23 -5.01 3.87
C PHE A 175 -11.42 -4.54 5.09
N PHE A 176 -10.13 -4.84 5.16
CA PHE A 176 -9.30 -4.41 6.29
C PHE A 176 -9.16 -2.88 6.35
N GLN A 177 -9.09 -2.20 5.20
CA GLN A 177 -9.08 -0.74 5.20
C GLN A 177 -10.41 -0.16 5.71
N LEU A 178 -11.54 -0.61 5.16
CA LEU A 178 -12.84 -0.06 5.52
C LEU A 178 -13.23 -0.45 6.95
N CYS A 179 -13.17 -1.72 7.30
CA CYS A 179 -13.65 -2.21 8.58
C CYS A 179 -12.64 -1.96 9.71
N PHE A 180 -11.38 -2.36 9.54
CA PHE A 180 -10.39 -2.34 10.63
C PHE A 180 -9.66 -1.00 10.78
N ALA A 181 -9.39 -0.30 9.68
CA ALA A 181 -8.64 0.95 9.73
C ALA A 181 -9.52 2.21 9.77
N PHE A 182 -10.80 2.12 9.36
CA PHE A 182 -11.70 3.27 9.28
C PHE A 182 -12.92 3.15 10.20
N LEU A 183 -13.75 2.11 10.06
CA LEU A 183 -15.01 2.00 10.81
C LEU A 183 -14.81 1.60 12.28
N ILE A 184 -13.97 0.61 12.58
CA ILE A 184 -13.75 0.18 13.98
C ILE A 184 -13.16 1.31 14.85
N PRO A 185 -12.09 2.02 14.44
CA PRO A 185 -11.59 3.16 15.21
C PRO A 185 -12.63 4.27 15.37
N ALA A 186 -13.41 4.57 14.33
CA ALA A 186 -14.49 5.55 14.41
C ALA A 186 -15.59 5.13 15.42
N LEU A 187 -15.97 3.85 15.41
CA LEU A 187 -16.93 3.29 16.36
C LEU A 187 -16.40 3.32 17.80
N LEU A 188 -15.11 3.04 18.02
CA LEU A 188 -14.51 3.15 19.35
C LEU A 188 -14.60 4.59 19.89
N LEU A 189 -14.30 5.59 19.04
CA LEU A 189 -14.44 6.99 19.41
C LEU A 189 -15.88 7.39 19.71
N PHE A 190 -16.85 6.86 18.94
CA PHE A 190 -18.29 7.03 19.20
C PHE A 190 -18.70 6.47 20.58
N LEU A 191 -18.09 5.37 21.00
CA LEU A 191 -18.31 4.76 22.31
C LEU A 191 -17.52 5.44 23.45
N ASN A 192 -16.87 6.59 23.19
CA ASN A 192 -15.97 7.30 24.11
C ASN A 192 -14.74 6.49 24.57
N GLU A 193 -14.36 5.47 23.80
CA GLU A 193 -13.16 4.67 24.03
C GLU A 193 -11.96 5.23 23.23
N PRO A 194 -10.71 4.96 23.64
CA PRO A 194 -9.55 5.41 22.90
C PRO A 194 -9.47 4.78 21.51
N GLU A 195 -9.00 5.55 20.52
CA GLU A 195 -8.78 5.03 19.18
C GLU A 195 -7.71 3.92 19.15
N PHE A 196 -8.04 2.79 18.54
CA PHE A 196 -7.11 1.67 18.43
C PHE A 196 -7.19 1.01 17.06
N TYR A 197 -6.02 0.78 16.47
CA TYR A 197 -5.88 0.17 15.15
C TYR A 197 -5.40 -1.27 15.27
N PHE A 198 -6.34 -2.21 15.19
CA PHE A 198 -6.08 -3.66 15.28
C PHE A 198 -5.20 -4.23 14.16
N ASN A 199 -5.01 -3.50 13.07
CA ASN A 199 -4.22 -3.93 11.93
C ASN A 199 -2.80 -3.33 11.92
N TYR A 200 -2.40 -2.54 12.91
CA TYR A 200 -1.04 -2.01 13.03
C TYR A 200 -0.34 -2.56 14.27
N PHE A 201 0.81 -3.21 14.04
CA PHE A 201 1.59 -3.87 15.09
C PHE A 201 3.00 -3.26 15.16
N TRP A 202 3.69 -3.50 16.26
CA TRP A 202 5.12 -3.18 16.34
C TRP A 202 5.90 -4.05 15.34
N PRO A 203 6.93 -3.52 14.64
CA PRO A 203 7.57 -2.21 14.82
C PRO A 203 6.99 -1.07 13.95
N LEU A 204 5.85 -1.25 13.27
CA LEU A 204 5.23 -0.17 12.49
C LEU A 204 4.55 0.88 13.39
N LYS A 205 3.73 0.41 14.34
CA LYS A 205 3.05 1.23 15.35
C LYS A 205 3.77 1.04 16.68
N TYR A 206 4.93 1.66 16.75
CA TYR A 206 5.90 1.52 17.84
C TYR A 206 5.42 2.12 19.15
N ASP A 207 4.57 3.14 19.05
CA ASP A 207 4.03 3.97 20.13
C ASP A 207 3.16 3.16 21.09
N TYR A 208 2.53 2.09 20.62
CA TYR A 208 1.74 1.18 21.45
C TYR A 208 2.54 0.41 22.49
N LEU A 209 3.86 0.24 22.30
CA LEU A 209 4.74 -0.41 23.26
C LEU A 209 5.57 0.58 24.08
N PHE A 210 5.31 1.89 23.99
CA PHE A 210 5.98 2.85 24.84
C PHE A 210 5.37 2.85 26.24
N PRO A 211 6.19 2.96 27.31
CA PRO A 211 5.71 2.95 28.69
C PRO A 211 4.55 3.94 28.92
N SER A 212 4.71 5.18 28.48
CA SER A 212 3.69 6.24 28.62
C SER A 212 2.35 5.89 27.96
N THR A 213 2.38 5.17 26.84
CA THR A 213 1.17 4.79 26.11
C THR A 213 0.48 3.63 26.81
N ILE A 214 1.25 2.65 27.31
CA ILE A 214 0.71 1.53 28.09
C ILE A 214 0.06 2.05 29.38
N ASP A 215 0.73 2.95 30.10
CA ASP A 215 0.19 3.59 31.31
C ASP A 215 -1.12 4.31 30.98
N TYR A 216 -1.14 5.11 29.90
CA TYR A 216 -2.36 5.79 29.43
C TYR A 216 -3.51 4.82 29.09
N LEU A 217 -3.23 3.70 28.41
CA LEU A 217 -4.25 2.72 28.05
C LEU A 217 -4.81 2.00 29.29
N ILE A 218 -3.96 1.67 30.26
CA ILE A 218 -4.37 0.96 31.48
C ILE A 218 -5.18 1.89 32.39
N ASP A 219 -4.75 3.16 32.54
CA ASP A 219 -5.37 4.11 33.45
C ASP A 219 -6.74 4.62 32.96
N ASN A 220 -6.92 4.82 31.65
CA ASN A 220 -8.15 5.39 31.08
C ASN A 220 -9.20 4.35 30.66
N GLY A 221 -8.90 3.04 30.72
CA GLY A 221 -9.81 1.98 30.30
C GLY A 221 -9.44 0.61 30.88
N ALA A 222 -9.79 0.36 32.15
CA ALA A 222 -9.27 -0.77 32.92
C ALA A 222 -9.44 -2.16 32.27
N ALA A 223 -10.52 -2.40 31.51
CA ALA A 223 -10.73 -3.68 30.81
C ALA A 223 -10.30 -3.62 29.33
N LEU A 224 -10.66 -2.55 28.62
CA LEU A 224 -10.42 -2.44 27.18
C LEU A 224 -8.96 -2.12 26.84
N GLY A 225 -8.31 -1.26 27.62
CA GLY A 225 -6.89 -0.92 27.44
C GLY A 225 -5.98 -2.11 27.71
N VAL A 226 -6.25 -2.87 28.78
CA VAL A 226 -5.55 -4.13 29.08
C VAL A 226 -5.76 -5.14 27.95
N PHE A 227 -6.99 -5.26 27.42
CA PHE A 227 -7.27 -6.09 26.24
C PHE A 227 -6.45 -5.65 25.03
N MET A 228 -6.40 -4.36 24.71
CA MET A 228 -5.65 -3.81 23.57
C MET A 228 -4.14 -4.05 23.69
N VAL A 229 -3.55 -3.84 24.87
CA VAL A 229 -2.12 -4.09 25.12
C VAL A 229 -1.81 -5.58 25.03
N PHE A 230 -2.64 -6.44 25.63
CA PHE A 230 -2.49 -7.89 25.57
C PHE A 230 -2.51 -8.40 24.11
N TRP A 231 -3.54 -8.03 23.35
CA TRP A 231 -3.66 -8.45 21.96
C TRP A 231 -2.58 -7.83 21.08
N GLY A 232 -2.22 -6.56 21.27
CA GLY A 232 -1.13 -5.91 20.55
C GLY A 232 0.21 -6.65 20.76
N THR A 233 0.50 -7.05 21.99
CA THR A 233 1.70 -7.82 22.36
C THR A 233 1.66 -9.23 21.78
N LEU A 234 0.53 -9.94 21.92
CA LEU A 234 0.32 -11.28 21.36
C LEU A 234 0.50 -11.27 19.83
N PHE A 235 -0.10 -10.31 19.13
CA PHE A 235 0.02 -10.22 17.68
C PHE A 235 1.45 -9.87 17.26
N THR A 236 2.14 -9.01 18.00
CA THR A 236 3.52 -8.60 17.71
C THR A 236 4.52 -9.75 17.85
N PHE A 237 4.50 -10.45 18.99
CA PHE A 237 5.54 -11.41 19.35
C PHE A 237 5.19 -12.87 19.06
N ILE A 238 3.90 -13.21 18.98
CA ILE A 238 3.46 -14.60 18.81
C ILE A 238 2.79 -14.79 17.44
N ALA A 239 1.67 -14.10 17.18
CA ALA A 239 0.91 -14.33 15.96
C ALA A 239 1.71 -13.94 14.70
N THR A 240 2.38 -12.79 14.71
CA THR A 240 3.16 -12.31 13.57
C THR A 240 4.28 -13.27 13.17
N PRO A 241 5.17 -13.74 14.06
CA PRO A 241 6.16 -14.76 13.72
C PRO A 241 5.56 -16.06 13.20
N ILE A 242 4.49 -16.56 13.82
CA ILE A 242 3.82 -17.80 13.41
C ILE A 242 3.20 -17.66 12.02
N LEU A 243 2.43 -16.60 11.77
CA LEU A 243 1.82 -16.35 10.46
C LEU A 243 2.89 -16.13 9.38
N THR A 244 3.97 -15.44 9.72
CA THR A 244 5.10 -15.22 8.80
C THR A 244 5.85 -16.51 8.51
N TYR A 245 5.96 -17.40 9.49
CA TYR A 245 6.54 -18.73 9.30
C TYR A 245 5.76 -19.52 8.24
N PHE A 246 4.43 -19.57 8.33
CA PHE A 246 3.60 -20.34 7.39
C PHE A 246 3.36 -19.65 6.06
N TYR A 247 3.15 -18.34 6.03
CA TYR A 247 2.68 -17.62 4.84
C TYR A 247 3.69 -16.63 4.26
N GLY A 248 4.86 -16.47 4.88
CA GLY A 248 5.79 -15.38 4.57
C GLY A 248 5.19 -14.04 4.95
N LYS A 249 5.76 -12.92 4.50
CA LYS A 249 5.23 -11.59 4.82
C LYS A 249 3.96 -11.22 4.05
N ARG A 250 3.47 -12.11 3.18
CA ARG A 250 2.31 -11.86 2.32
C ARG A 250 1.03 -11.64 3.12
N TRP A 251 0.83 -12.39 4.22
CA TRP A 251 -0.39 -12.30 5.04
C TRP A 251 -0.62 -10.89 5.55
N TYR A 252 0.45 -10.13 5.82
CA TYR A 252 0.35 -8.76 6.28
C TYR A 252 0.48 -7.77 5.12
N CYS A 253 1.67 -7.71 4.49
CA CYS A 253 2.04 -6.66 3.53
C CYS A 253 1.20 -6.65 2.24
N SER A 254 0.53 -7.75 1.91
CA SER A 254 -0.26 -7.89 0.68
C SER A 254 -1.74 -8.18 0.91
N TRP A 255 -2.18 -8.47 2.14
CA TRP A 255 -3.57 -8.87 2.42
C TRP A 255 -4.26 -8.02 3.50
N VAL A 256 -3.50 -7.44 4.44
CA VAL A 256 -4.05 -6.73 5.62
C VAL A 256 -3.57 -5.28 5.73
N CYS A 257 -2.30 -5.02 5.42
CA CYS A 257 -1.66 -3.73 5.64
C CYS A 257 -2.28 -2.62 4.77
N GLY A 258 -2.70 -1.51 5.40
CA GLY A 258 -3.27 -0.34 4.69
C GLY A 258 -2.32 0.25 3.63
N CYS A 259 -1.03 0.41 3.96
CA CYS A 259 -0.02 0.84 2.98
C CYS A 259 0.08 -0.13 1.79
N GLY A 260 -0.07 -1.43 2.04
CA GLY A 260 -0.18 -2.44 1.00
C GLY A 260 -1.45 -2.29 0.17
N GLY A 261 -2.57 -1.98 0.81
CA GLY A 261 -3.86 -1.66 0.16
C GLY A 261 -3.72 -0.56 -0.88
N LEU A 262 -3.17 0.59 -0.48
CA LEU A 262 -2.98 1.71 -1.40
C LEU A 262 -1.96 1.39 -2.51
N ALA A 263 -0.86 0.71 -2.18
CA ALA A 263 0.16 0.33 -3.15
C ALA A 263 -0.34 -0.65 -4.22
N GLU A 264 -1.19 -1.60 -3.84
CA GLU A 264 -1.73 -2.65 -4.71
C GLU A 264 -2.92 -2.17 -5.55
N THR A 265 -3.58 -1.10 -5.12
CA THR A 265 -4.71 -0.47 -5.79
C THR A 265 -4.26 0.79 -6.52
N ALA A 266 -4.28 1.95 -5.86
CA ALA A 266 -3.91 3.24 -6.44
C ALA A 266 -2.48 3.28 -7.01
N GLY A 267 -1.57 2.51 -6.41
CA GLY A 267 -0.18 2.39 -6.87
C GLY A 267 0.03 1.46 -8.07
N ASP A 268 -0.88 0.52 -8.38
CA ASP A 268 -0.70 -0.49 -9.43
C ASP A 268 -0.18 0.05 -10.79
N PRO A 269 -0.67 1.19 -11.32
CA PRO A 269 -0.20 1.74 -12.58
C PRO A 269 1.32 2.00 -12.63
N TYR A 270 1.96 2.23 -11.49
CA TYR A 270 3.35 2.65 -11.39
C TYR A 270 4.34 1.51 -11.12
N ARG A 271 3.89 0.24 -11.08
CA ARG A 271 4.75 -0.91 -10.74
C ARG A 271 6.04 -0.99 -11.55
N HIS A 272 5.95 -0.69 -12.84
CA HIS A 272 7.04 -0.70 -13.81
C HIS A 272 8.18 0.29 -13.53
N LEU A 273 7.93 1.31 -12.69
CA LEU A 273 8.94 2.30 -12.30
C LEU A 273 9.86 1.82 -11.17
N SER A 274 9.56 0.66 -10.58
CA SER A 274 10.32 0.10 -9.47
C SER A 274 11.71 -0.35 -9.94
N ASP A 275 12.75 0.37 -9.54
CA ASP A 275 14.12 0.09 -9.98
C ASP A 275 14.61 -1.28 -9.46
N ASN A 276 15.01 -2.16 -10.39
CA ASN A 276 15.56 -3.48 -10.09
C ASN A 276 17.09 -3.55 -10.09
N SER A 277 17.77 -2.41 -10.20
CA SER A 277 19.22 -2.31 -10.17
C SER A 277 19.82 -2.77 -8.85
N ARG A 278 21.08 -3.25 -8.90
CA ARG A 278 21.84 -3.60 -7.69
C ARG A 278 22.08 -2.39 -6.78
N LYS A 279 22.13 -1.17 -7.34
CA LYS A 279 22.29 0.08 -6.57
C LYS A 279 21.04 0.34 -5.72
N ALA A 280 19.85 0.26 -6.31
CA ALA A 280 18.59 0.40 -5.56
C ALA A 280 18.47 -0.65 -4.45
N TRP A 281 18.90 -1.89 -4.71
CA TRP A 281 18.93 -2.92 -3.66
C TRP A 281 19.88 -2.59 -2.51
N ARG A 282 21.07 -2.03 -2.76
CA ARG A 282 21.99 -1.63 -1.68
C ARG A 282 21.37 -0.54 -0.80
N TRP A 283 20.70 0.45 -1.41
CA TRP A 283 20.00 1.51 -0.68
C TRP A 283 18.78 0.99 0.09
N GLU A 284 18.01 0.08 -0.49
CA GLU A 284 16.91 -0.61 0.19
C GLU A 284 17.37 -1.23 1.50
N VAL A 285 18.43 -2.04 1.46
CA VAL A 285 19.00 -2.71 2.64
C VAL A 285 19.55 -1.68 3.63
N ALA A 286 20.30 -0.68 3.15
CA ALA A 286 20.92 0.31 4.02
C ALA A 286 19.87 1.13 4.79
N ILE A 287 18.83 1.61 4.12
CA ILE A 287 17.81 2.48 4.74
C ILE A 287 16.90 1.64 5.63
N VAL A 288 16.32 0.55 5.12
CA VAL A 288 15.24 -0.15 5.83
C VAL A 288 15.71 -0.79 7.15
N TYR A 289 16.94 -1.31 7.19
CA TYR A 289 17.50 -1.88 8.40
C TYR A 289 18.06 -0.83 9.36
N SER A 290 18.51 0.32 8.86
CA SER A 290 18.86 1.45 9.73
C SER A 290 17.61 1.98 10.44
N VAL A 291 16.48 2.11 9.72
CA VAL A 291 15.19 2.46 10.33
C VAL A 291 14.79 1.42 11.36
N LEU A 292 14.77 0.13 11.02
CA LEU A 292 14.42 -0.92 12.00
C LEU A 292 15.33 -0.91 13.23
N GLY A 293 16.65 -0.79 13.06
CA GLY A 293 17.61 -0.71 14.15
C GLY A 293 17.36 0.50 15.06
N PHE A 294 17.04 1.66 14.46
CA PHE A 294 16.68 2.87 15.20
C PHE A 294 15.41 2.69 16.05
N ILE A 295 14.39 2.01 15.53
CA ILE A 295 13.14 1.73 16.28
C ILE A 295 13.42 0.80 17.45
N ILE A 296 14.15 -0.29 17.22
CA ILE A 296 14.52 -1.23 18.28
C ILE A 296 15.31 -0.50 19.38
N LEU A 297 16.31 0.29 18.99
CA LEU A 297 17.11 1.07 19.94
C LEU A 297 16.24 2.05 20.75
N THR A 298 15.36 2.79 20.08
CA THR A 298 14.49 3.78 20.74
C THR A 298 13.52 3.09 21.69
N THR A 299 12.86 2.00 21.27
CA THR A 299 11.98 1.22 22.15
C THR A 299 12.75 0.73 23.38
N LEU A 300 13.96 0.17 23.22
CA LEU A 300 14.77 -0.31 24.35
C LEU A 300 15.17 0.83 25.30
N LEU A 301 15.63 1.95 24.77
CA LEU A 301 16.06 3.10 25.56
C LEU A 301 14.91 3.70 26.38
N LEU A 302 13.70 3.78 25.82
CA LEU A 302 12.51 4.28 26.53
C LEU A 302 12.10 3.36 27.68
N TRP A 303 12.16 2.04 27.47
CA TRP A 303 11.89 1.06 28.53
C TRP A 303 12.96 1.08 29.63
N LEU A 304 14.24 1.17 29.27
CA LEU A 304 15.34 1.30 30.24
C LEU A 304 15.19 2.58 31.07
N ASN A 305 14.81 3.70 30.44
CA ASN A 305 14.56 4.95 31.14
C ASN A 305 13.40 4.82 32.14
N SER A 306 12.28 4.23 31.71
CA SER A 306 11.12 3.99 32.57
C SER A 306 11.50 3.11 33.77
N TRP A 307 12.22 2.02 33.56
CA TRP A 307 12.67 1.14 34.64
C TRP A 307 13.65 1.82 35.61
N SER A 308 14.51 2.71 35.11
CA SER A 308 15.47 3.47 35.92
C SER A 308 14.87 4.68 36.67
N GLY A 309 13.55 4.84 36.67
CA GLY A 309 12.87 5.98 37.29
C GLY A 309 13.16 7.32 36.62
N GLY A 310 13.49 7.33 35.32
CA GLY A 310 13.78 8.54 34.55
C GLY A 310 15.21 9.08 34.64
N SER A 311 16.11 8.38 35.33
CA SER A 311 17.48 8.83 35.61
C SER A 311 18.44 8.80 34.41
N ILE A 312 18.14 8.00 33.37
CA ILE A 312 19.05 7.75 32.25
C ILE A 312 18.86 8.74 31.09
N LEU A 313 17.61 9.08 30.75
CA LEU A 313 17.27 9.91 29.59
C LEU A 313 16.51 11.19 29.93
N GLY A 314 15.94 11.35 31.13
CA GLY A 314 15.25 12.56 31.57
C GLY A 314 14.34 13.18 30.48
N GLY A 315 14.48 14.49 30.24
CA GLY A 315 13.73 15.22 29.20
C GLY A 315 14.14 14.92 27.75
N LEU A 316 15.28 14.25 27.50
CA LEU A 316 15.68 13.84 26.15
C LEU A 316 14.76 12.75 25.59
N SER A 317 14.12 11.95 26.46
CA SER A 317 13.12 10.95 26.07
C SER A 317 11.99 11.54 25.20
N TRP A 318 11.53 12.74 25.55
CA TRP A 318 10.50 13.47 24.80
C TRP A 318 11.04 13.99 23.46
N GLY A 319 12.26 14.54 23.47
CA GLY A 319 12.95 15.00 22.25
C GLY A 319 13.21 13.86 21.25
N PHE A 320 13.56 12.66 21.73
CA PHE A 320 13.72 11.47 20.89
C PHE A 320 12.39 11.04 20.26
N SER A 321 11.31 11.00 21.03
CA SER A 321 9.97 10.65 20.51
C SER A 321 9.48 11.66 19.45
N ALA A 322 9.66 12.96 19.70
CA ALA A 322 9.25 14.02 18.76
C ALA A 322 10.08 14.03 17.46
N THR A 323 11.40 13.91 17.58
CA THR A 323 12.31 13.80 16.42
C THR A 323 11.94 12.57 15.57
N TYR A 324 11.61 11.48 16.24
CA TYR A 324 11.21 10.24 15.59
C TYR A 324 9.85 10.32 14.88
N ALA A 325 8.83 10.90 15.52
CA ALA A 325 7.52 11.15 14.91
C ALA A 325 7.64 12.04 13.65
N PHE A 326 8.53 13.05 13.69
CA PHE A 326 8.81 13.94 12.56
C PHE A 326 9.48 13.21 11.39
N PHE A 327 10.60 12.49 11.63
CA PHE A 327 11.36 11.87 10.54
C PHE A 327 10.67 10.62 9.95
N ILE A 328 10.19 9.71 10.78
CA ILE A 328 9.63 8.43 10.30
C ILE A 328 8.13 8.54 9.99
N GLY A 329 7.38 9.28 10.81
CA GLY A 329 5.94 9.49 10.61
C GLY A 329 5.67 10.43 9.43
N ALA A 330 6.07 11.70 9.53
CA ALA A 330 5.68 12.72 8.56
C ALA A 330 6.44 12.63 7.22
N ILE A 331 7.78 12.52 7.25
CA ILE A 331 8.60 12.58 6.03
C ILE A 331 8.56 11.27 5.26
N PHE A 332 8.87 10.13 5.90
CA PHE A 332 9.01 8.88 5.15
C PHE A 332 7.68 8.19 4.83
N SER A 333 6.69 8.18 5.73
CA SER A 333 5.45 7.43 5.52
C SER A 333 4.43 8.17 4.66
N GLY A 334 4.30 9.50 4.83
CA GLY A 334 3.39 10.35 4.07
C GLY A 334 4.03 10.94 2.81
N VAL A 335 4.95 11.87 3.00
CA VAL A 335 5.55 12.71 1.94
C VAL A 335 6.32 11.87 0.91
N VAL A 336 7.25 11.03 1.35
CA VAL A 336 8.06 10.19 0.45
C VAL A 336 7.31 8.93 0.01
N GLY A 337 6.46 8.39 0.89
CA GLY A 337 5.77 7.13 0.66
C GLY A 337 4.83 7.17 -0.55
N VAL A 338 3.78 8.01 -0.47
CA VAL A 338 2.72 8.08 -1.48
C VAL A 338 3.03 9.12 -2.56
N GLY A 339 3.68 10.22 -2.18
CA GLY A 339 4.05 11.30 -3.12
C GLY A 339 4.92 10.82 -4.29
N PHE A 340 5.76 9.81 -4.07
CA PHE A 340 6.70 9.31 -5.07
C PHE A 340 6.19 8.11 -5.87
N TYR A 341 4.91 7.71 -5.73
CA TYR A 341 4.35 6.62 -6.54
C TYR A 341 4.54 6.85 -8.05
N PRO A 342 4.22 8.04 -8.60
CA PRO A 342 4.38 8.31 -10.03
C PRO A 342 5.84 8.37 -10.52
N LEU A 343 6.82 8.35 -9.61
CA LEU A 343 8.24 8.56 -9.92
C LEU A 343 9.08 7.30 -9.66
N MET A 344 8.90 6.65 -8.51
CA MET A 344 9.76 5.58 -8.03
C MET A 344 9.07 4.21 -7.90
N GLY A 345 7.77 4.16 -8.18
CA GLY A 345 6.97 2.93 -8.15
C GLY A 345 6.04 2.83 -6.95
N ASN A 346 5.26 1.76 -6.89
CA ASN A 346 4.08 1.68 -6.03
C ASN A 346 4.35 1.32 -4.56
N ARG A 347 5.58 0.92 -4.22
CA ARG A 347 5.95 0.46 -2.85
C ARG A 347 7.22 1.12 -2.32
N VAL A 348 7.42 2.41 -2.59
CA VAL A 348 8.60 3.16 -2.10
C VAL A 348 8.72 3.10 -0.58
N TRP A 349 7.65 3.45 0.14
CA TRP A 349 7.60 3.33 1.61
C TRP A 349 7.88 1.90 2.09
N CYS A 350 7.15 0.91 1.55
CA CYS A 350 7.29 -0.47 1.98
C CYS A 350 8.67 -1.08 1.66
N ARG A 351 9.39 -0.52 0.68
CA ARG A 351 10.72 -0.96 0.27
C ARG A 351 11.82 -0.32 1.11
N TYR A 352 11.77 0.99 1.31
CA TYR A 352 12.87 1.74 1.92
C TYR A 352 12.64 2.10 3.39
N GLY A 353 11.41 2.38 3.80
CA GLY A 353 11.14 3.00 5.11
C GLY A 353 10.32 2.16 6.09
N CYS A 354 9.53 1.20 5.61
CA CYS A 354 8.62 0.45 6.48
C CYS A 354 9.36 -0.54 7.40
N PRO A 355 9.40 -0.29 8.72
CA PRO A 355 10.14 -1.15 9.65
C PRO A 355 9.51 -2.55 9.80
N MET A 356 8.18 -2.63 9.72
CA MET A 356 7.47 -3.91 9.72
C MET A 356 7.82 -4.73 8.47
N ALA A 357 7.99 -4.10 7.31
CA ALA A 357 8.43 -4.81 6.12
C ALA A 357 9.86 -5.37 6.25
N ALA A 358 10.75 -4.70 7.00
CA ALA A 358 12.08 -5.20 7.33
C ALA A 358 12.01 -6.38 8.31
N TYR A 359 11.29 -6.24 9.42
CA TYR A 359 11.11 -7.28 10.43
C TYR A 359 10.53 -8.57 9.81
N LEU A 360 9.38 -8.46 9.14
CA LEU A 360 8.77 -9.58 8.43
C LEU A 360 9.65 -10.11 7.30
N GLY A 361 10.44 -9.24 6.67
CA GLY A 361 11.38 -9.61 5.61
C GLY A 361 12.50 -10.51 6.11
N ILE A 362 13.06 -10.24 7.29
CA ILE A 362 14.04 -11.09 7.97
C ILE A 362 13.41 -12.45 8.27
N LEU A 363 12.23 -12.43 8.91
CA LEU A 363 11.50 -13.66 9.27
C LEU A 363 11.18 -14.51 8.03
N GLN A 364 10.72 -13.87 6.95
CA GLN A 364 10.42 -14.55 5.69
C GLN A 364 11.67 -15.17 5.05
N LYS A 365 12.75 -14.40 4.97
CA LYS A 365 13.97 -14.85 4.29
C LYS A 365 14.58 -16.05 4.99
N HIS A 366 14.66 -16.01 6.32
CA HIS A 366 15.41 -16.97 7.11
C HIS A 366 14.58 -18.12 7.68
N PHE A 367 13.32 -17.89 8.04
CA PHE A 367 12.53 -18.88 8.79
C PHE A 367 11.28 -19.37 8.08
N SER A 368 10.69 -18.58 7.18
CA SER A 368 9.42 -18.95 6.54
C SER A 368 9.50 -20.16 5.61
N ARG A 369 8.38 -20.86 5.45
CA ARG A 369 8.16 -21.91 4.44
C ARG A 369 7.85 -21.33 3.06
N PHE A 370 7.39 -20.09 2.99
CA PHE A 370 7.00 -19.44 1.75
C PHE A 370 8.21 -19.18 0.84
N ARG A 371 8.08 -19.51 -0.44
CA ARG A 371 9.03 -19.18 -1.51
C ARG A 371 8.30 -19.08 -2.85
N ILE A 372 8.96 -18.48 -3.83
CA ILE A 372 8.51 -18.54 -5.22
C ILE A 372 9.48 -19.43 -5.97
N THR A 373 9.04 -20.61 -6.39
CA THR A 373 9.82 -21.54 -7.20
C THR A 373 9.74 -21.18 -8.67
N THR A 374 10.76 -21.62 -9.41
CA THR A 374 10.96 -21.26 -10.81
C THR A 374 11.27 -22.49 -11.63
N ASN A 375 10.62 -22.63 -12.79
CA ASN A 375 11.01 -23.59 -13.82
C ASN A 375 11.92 -22.92 -14.86
N GLY A 376 13.23 -22.93 -14.63
CA GLY A 376 14.18 -22.23 -15.49
C GLY A 376 14.17 -22.68 -16.95
N GLY A 377 13.89 -23.96 -17.22
CA GLY A 377 13.83 -24.50 -18.59
C GLY A 377 12.68 -23.93 -19.44
N GLN A 378 11.66 -23.34 -18.82
CA GLN A 378 10.55 -22.69 -19.53
C GLN A 378 10.70 -21.16 -19.61
N CYS A 379 11.75 -20.60 -19.02
CA CYS A 379 11.98 -19.15 -19.01
C CYS A 379 12.46 -18.65 -20.38
N ILE A 380 11.64 -17.81 -21.02
CA ILE A 380 11.98 -17.15 -22.30
C ILE A 380 12.61 -15.77 -22.13
N SER A 381 13.03 -15.39 -20.91
CA SER A 381 13.75 -14.14 -20.62
C SER A 381 13.03 -12.82 -21.00
N CYS A 382 11.70 -12.83 -21.18
CA CYS A 382 10.93 -11.66 -21.61
C CYS A 382 10.94 -10.46 -20.64
N GLY A 383 11.23 -10.68 -19.35
CA GLY A 383 11.39 -9.59 -18.36
C GLY A 383 10.11 -9.09 -17.68
N ASN A 384 8.91 -9.45 -18.16
CA ASN A 384 7.62 -8.99 -17.58
C ASN A 384 7.53 -9.18 -16.06
N CYS A 385 8.02 -10.31 -15.55
CA CYS A 385 8.01 -10.62 -14.12
C CYS A 385 8.86 -9.65 -13.27
N SER A 386 9.93 -9.08 -13.85
CA SER A 386 10.80 -8.11 -13.18
C SER A 386 10.23 -6.71 -13.31
N THR A 387 9.71 -6.37 -14.49
CA THR A 387 9.06 -5.08 -14.76
C THR A 387 7.89 -4.85 -13.81
N TYR A 388 7.04 -5.85 -13.61
CA TYR A 388 5.87 -5.71 -12.71
C TYR A 388 6.14 -6.14 -11.26
N CYS A 389 7.41 -6.32 -10.87
CA CYS A 389 7.73 -6.57 -9.48
C CYS A 389 7.63 -5.27 -8.67
N GLU A 390 6.64 -5.22 -7.78
CA GLU A 390 6.29 -4.02 -6.99
C GLU A 390 7.41 -3.51 -6.07
N VAL A 391 8.35 -4.39 -5.72
CA VAL A 391 9.50 -4.04 -4.87
C VAL A 391 10.81 -4.01 -5.66
N GLY A 392 10.76 -4.08 -6.99
CA GLY A 392 11.94 -4.00 -7.86
C GLY A 392 12.92 -5.16 -7.67
N ILE A 393 12.43 -6.40 -7.60
CA ILE A 393 13.30 -7.59 -7.68
C ILE A 393 13.49 -7.94 -9.16
N ASP A 394 14.73 -8.19 -9.58
CA ASP A 394 15.03 -8.80 -10.89
C ASP A 394 14.63 -10.29 -10.88
N VAL A 395 13.33 -10.55 -10.98
CA VAL A 395 12.74 -11.89 -10.99
C VAL A 395 13.22 -12.72 -12.18
N ARG A 396 13.52 -12.08 -13.32
CA ARG A 396 14.00 -12.72 -14.54
C ARG A 396 15.34 -13.39 -14.27
N HIS A 397 16.25 -12.72 -13.55
CA HIS A 397 17.55 -13.28 -13.19
C HIS A 397 17.43 -14.58 -12.38
N TYR A 398 16.51 -14.63 -11.41
CA TYR A 398 16.24 -15.84 -10.64
C TYR A 398 15.64 -16.95 -11.51
N ALA A 399 14.66 -16.60 -12.35
CA ALA A 399 13.98 -17.55 -13.22
C ALA A 399 14.94 -18.18 -14.24
N GLN A 400 15.82 -17.41 -14.88
CA GLN A 400 16.82 -17.93 -15.82
C GLN A 400 17.77 -18.96 -15.18
N GLN A 401 18.07 -18.80 -13.89
CA GLN A 401 18.95 -19.70 -13.14
C GLN A 401 18.22 -20.89 -12.52
N GLY A 402 16.90 -20.99 -12.68
CA GLY A 402 16.09 -22.00 -12.00
C GLY A 402 16.13 -21.89 -10.47
N LYS A 403 16.48 -20.71 -9.93
CA LYS A 403 16.64 -20.49 -8.49
C LYS A 403 15.36 -19.93 -7.87
N PRO A 404 14.96 -20.42 -6.68
CA PRO A 404 13.83 -19.86 -5.96
C PRO A 404 14.10 -18.42 -5.53
N ILE A 405 13.05 -17.60 -5.57
CA ILE A 405 13.13 -16.19 -5.20
C ILE A 405 12.93 -16.08 -3.69
N ILE A 406 14.05 -15.93 -2.98
CA ILE A 406 14.08 -15.76 -1.53
C ILE A 406 14.72 -14.41 -1.23
N ARG A 407 13.87 -13.39 -1.17
CA ARG A 407 14.25 -11.99 -0.95
C ARG A 407 13.49 -11.46 0.26
N ALA A 408 14.19 -10.76 1.15
CA ALA A 408 13.56 -10.12 2.30
C ALA A 408 12.51 -9.07 1.86
N SER A 409 12.74 -8.37 0.73
CA SER A 409 11.81 -7.41 0.16
C SER A 409 10.56 -8.02 -0.47
N CYS A 410 10.57 -9.29 -0.90
CA CYS A 410 9.43 -9.90 -1.60
C CYS A 410 8.17 -9.89 -0.72
N VAL A 411 7.12 -9.16 -1.13
CA VAL A 411 5.83 -9.09 -0.39
C VAL A 411 4.89 -10.25 -0.68
N GLY A 412 5.27 -11.16 -1.59
CA GLY A 412 4.43 -12.29 -1.96
C GLY A 412 3.14 -11.90 -2.69
N CYS A 413 3.14 -10.80 -3.46
CA CYS A 413 1.97 -10.27 -4.17
C CYS A 413 1.46 -11.18 -5.31
N GLY A 414 2.30 -12.08 -5.83
CA GLY A 414 1.92 -13.01 -6.91
C GLY A 414 1.91 -12.43 -8.33
N ILE A 415 2.06 -11.12 -8.50
CA ILE A 415 1.98 -10.47 -9.83
C ILE A 415 3.02 -11.03 -10.80
N CYS A 416 4.24 -11.31 -10.34
CA CYS A 416 5.28 -11.89 -11.18
C CYS A 416 4.87 -13.23 -11.82
N ALA A 417 4.11 -14.07 -11.11
CA ALA A 417 3.58 -15.32 -11.63
C ALA A 417 2.41 -15.08 -12.59
N HIS A 418 1.53 -14.12 -12.25
CA HIS A 418 0.38 -13.76 -13.07
C HIS A 418 0.76 -13.20 -14.46
N VAL A 419 1.79 -12.35 -14.53
CA VAL A 419 2.23 -11.74 -15.80
C VAL A 419 3.17 -12.63 -16.62
N CYS A 420 3.52 -13.82 -16.13
CA CYS A 420 4.42 -14.72 -16.83
C CYS A 420 3.67 -15.49 -17.93
N PRO A 421 3.95 -15.25 -19.23
CA PRO A 421 3.21 -15.90 -20.31
C PRO A 421 3.47 -17.41 -20.41
N ARG A 422 4.55 -17.89 -19.79
CA ARG A 422 4.95 -19.31 -19.80
C ARG A 422 4.60 -20.04 -18.52
N GLY A 423 4.08 -19.37 -17.49
CA GLY A 423 3.74 -20.00 -16.21
C GLY A 423 4.96 -20.52 -15.43
N VAL A 424 6.11 -19.85 -15.55
CA VAL A 424 7.40 -20.31 -14.98
C VAL A 424 7.45 -20.25 -13.45
N LEU A 425 6.63 -19.41 -12.83
CA LEU A 425 6.73 -19.01 -11.43
C LEU A 425 5.55 -19.57 -10.63
N LYS A 426 5.84 -20.19 -9.49
CA LYS A 426 4.82 -20.76 -8.59
C LYS A 426 5.03 -20.25 -7.17
N LEU A 427 3.96 -19.72 -6.56
CA LEU A 427 3.96 -19.37 -5.15
C LEU A 427 3.66 -20.64 -4.34
N GLU A 428 4.57 -21.04 -3.45
CA GLU A 428 4.41 -22.28 -2.69
C GLU A 428 4.99 -22.18 -1.27
N ASN A 429 4.53 -23.11 -0.41
CA ASN A 429 5.08 -23.33 0.91
C ASN A 429 5.81 -24.67 0.92
N GLY A 430 7.14 -24.62 1.05
CA GLY A 430 8.00 -25.79 1.00
C GLY A 430 8.71 -26.10 2.33
N PRO A 431 9.36 -27.26 2.43
CA PRO A 431 10.32 -27.56 3.50
C PRO A 431 11.52 -26.58 3.48
N LYS A 432 12.24 -26.47 4.60
CA LYS A 432 13.44 -25.61 4.69
C LYS A 432 14.68 -26.27 4.10
N GLU A 433 14.69 -27.59 4.07
CA GLU A 433 15.75 -28.41 3.49
C GLU A 433 15.87 -28.07 2.00
N LYS A 434 17.09 -27.78 1.54
CA LYS A 434 17.37 -27.39 0.14
C LYS A 434 16.56 -26.17 -0.34
N ARG A 435 16.14 -25.28 0.57
CA ARG A 435 15.33 -24.08 0.25
C ARG A 435 15.94 -23.20 -0.85
N TYR A 436 17.26 -23.05 -0.87
CA TYR A 436 18.01 -22.24 -1.84
C TYR A 436 18.47 -23.01 -3.08
N ALA A 437 18.25 -24.33 -3.12
CA ALA A 437 18.67 -25.14 -4.26
C ALA A 437 17.84 -24.77 -5.49
N ALA A 438 18.48 -24.82 -6.66
CA ALA A 438 17.74 -24.73 -7.92
C ALA A 438 16.74 -25.88 -7.98
N THR A 439 15.53 -25.61 -8.46
CA THR A 439 14.56 -26.68 -8.65
C THR A 439 15.02 -27.52 -9.84
N PRO A 440 15.18 -28.86 -9.72
CA PRO A 440 15.38 -29.70 -10.89
C PRO A 440 14.23 -29.43 -11.86
N LEU A 441 14.51 -29.49 -13.17
CA LEU A 441 13.56 -29.16 -14.25
C LEU A 441 12.15 -29.69 -13.93
N ILE A 442 11.29 -28.79 -13.44
CA ILE A 442 9.90 -29.09 -13.10
C ILE A 442 9.25 -29.47 -14.43
N LYS A 443 8.71 -30.67 -14.54
CA LYS A 443 8.01 -31.06 -15.78
C LYS A 443 6.69 -30.29 -15.87
N ARG A 444 6.19 -30.07 -17.10
CA ARG A 444 5.01 -29.21 -17.37
C ARG A 444 3.76 -29.66 -16.60
N ASP A 445 3.67 -30.94 -16.30
CA ASP A 445 2.65 -31.65 -15.52
C ASP A 445 2.67 -31.35 -14.01
N GLU A 446 3.78 -30.89 -13.44
CA GLU A 446 3.88 -30.52 -12.00
C GLU A 446 3.43 -29.06 -11.72
N LEU A 447 3.25 -28.27 -12.78
CA LEU A 447 2.70 -26.92 -12.73
C LEU A 447 1.16 -26.99 -12.65
N HIS A 448 0.64 -27.43 -11.50
CA HIS A 448 -0.76 -27.21 -11.18
C HIS A 448 -1.03 -25.71 -11.03
N ILE A 449 -1.66 -25.13 -12.05
CA ILE A 449 -2.20 -23.78 -12.02
C ILE A 449 -3.45 -23.85 -11.14
N LEU A 450 -3.31 -23.44 -9.88
CA LEU A 450 -4.40 -23.22 -8.93
C LEU A 450 -5.19 -24.50 -8.56
N SER A 451 -4.88 -25.05 -7.38
CA SER A 451 -5.91 -25.62 -6.51
C SER A 451 -6.30 -24.59 -5.48
#